data_AF-A0A1I0V7M0-F1
#
_entry.id   AF-A0A1I0V7M0-F1
#
_cell.length_a   1.000
_cell.length_b   1.000
_cell.length_c   1.000
_cell.angle_alpha   90.00
_cell.angle_beta   90.00
_cell.angle_gamma   90.00
#
_symmetry.space_group_name_H-M   'P 1'
#
loop_
_entity.id
_entity.type
_entity.pdbx_description
1 polymer ?
#
loop_
_entity_poly.entity_id
_entity_poly.type
_entity_poly.pdbx_seq_one_letter_code
_entity_poly.pdbx_strand_id
1 'polypeptide(L)' 'MLIGIILGFTLGIILLLIGFIAMITGKKKSISKQWPGWVLLAGIAAILTATFNMIMLY' A
#
# COMPACT_ATOMS: atom_id res chain seq x y z
N MET A 1 -20.60 -2.57 0.20
CA MET A 1 -19.74 -2.88 1.35
C MET A 1 -18.61 -3.83 0.96
N LEU A 2 -18.92 -5.03 0.42
CA LEU A 2 -17.93 -6.04 0.02
C LEU A 2 -17.00 -5.61 -1.14
N ILE A 3 -17.55 -4.97 -2.18
CA ILE A 3 -16.75 -4.48 -3.34
C ILE A 3 -15.69 -3.45 -2.93
N GLY A 4 -15.97 -2.63 -1.91
CA GLY A 4 -15.04 -1.61 -1.42
C GLY A 4 -13.86 -2.21 -0.65
N ILE A 5 -14.09 -3.31 0.07
CA ILE A 5 -13.03 -4.06 0.74
C ILE A 5 -12.11 -4.71 -0.29
N ILE A 6 -12.68 -5.37 -1.31
CA ILE A 6 -11.91 -6.01 -2.39
C ILE A 6 -11.06 -4.98 -3.14
N LEU A 7 -11.66 -3.83 -3.49
CA LEU A 7 -10.95 -2.73 -4.15
C LEU A 7 -9.83 -2.16 -3.26
N GLY A 8 -10.12 -1.91 -1.98
CA GLY A 8 -9.13 -1.40 -1.02
C GLY A 8 -7.94 -2.34 -0.83
N PHE A 9 -8.19 -3.65 -0.76
CA PHE A 9 -7.16 -4.67 -0.66
C PHE A 9 -6.29 -4.74 -1.93
N THR A 10 -6.95 -4.72 -3.09
CA THR A 10 -6.28 -4.76 -4.40
C THR A 10 -5.39 -3.54 -4.61
N LEU A 11 -5.90 -2.35 -4.32
CA LEU A 11 -5.13 -1.10 -4.39
C LEU A 11 -3.97 -1.08 -3.39
N GLY A 12 -4.18 -1.56 -2.17
CA GLY A 12 -3.14 -1.66 -1.15
C GLY A 12 -1.97 -2.55 -1.58
N ILE A 13 -2.26 -3.71 -2.18
CA ILE A 13 -1.24 -4.63 -2.71
C ILE A 13 -0.46 -3.99 -3.86
N ILE A 14 -1.14 -3.32 -4.79
CA ILE A 14 -0.50 -2.63 -5.91
C ILE A 14 0.45 -1.53 -5.41
N LEU A 15 0.01 -0.72 -4.44
CA LEU A 15 0.86 0.32 -3.84
C LEU A 15 2.07 -0.27 -3.13
N LEU A 16 1.91 -1.38 -2.40
CA LEU A 16 3.03 -2.07 -1.76
C LEU A 16 4.06 -2.56 -2.79
N LEU A 17 3.62 -3.17 -3.88
CA LEU A 17 4.51 -3.63 -4.95
C LEU A 17 5.27 -2.46 -5.58
N ILE A 18 4.58 -1.37 -5.91
CA ILE A 18 5.20 -0.17 -6.50
C ILE A 18 6.20 0.45 -5.51
N GLY A 19 5.81 0.61 -4.24
CA GLY A 19 6.67 1.14 -3.19
C GLY A 19 7.92 0.29 -2.98
N PHE A 20 7.77 -1.04 -2.97
CA PHE A 20 8.87 -1.99 -2.81
C PHE A 20 9.84 -1.96 -3.99
N ILE A 21 9.33 -1.99 -5.23
CA ILE A 21 10.14 -1.88 -6.45
C ILE A 21 10.86 -0.53 -6.50
N ALA A 22 10.18 0.56 -6.14
CA ALA A 22 10.77 1.90 -6.06
C ALA A 22 11.84 2.00 -4.96
N MET A 23 11.68 1.30 -3.84
CA MET A 23 12.67 1.25 -2.77
C MET A 23 13.93 0.47 -3.19
N ILE A 24 13.76 -0.68 -3.86
CA ILE A 24 14.88 -1.47 -4.43
C ILE A 24 15.63 -0.66 -5.49
N THR A 25 14.89 -0.04 -6.41
CA THR A 25 15.47 0.77 -7.50
C THR A 25 16.11 2.06 -6.97
N GLY A 26 15.52 2.66 -5.93
CA GLY A 26 16.04 3.84 -5.24
C GLY A 26 17.36 3.59 -4.51
N LYS A 27 17.50 2.42 -3.86
CA LYS A 27 18.78 1.99 -3.26
C LYS A 27 19.91 1.94 -4.28
N LYS A 28 19.64 1.55 -5.53
CA LYS A 28 20.64 1.53 -6.61
C LYS A 28 21.11 2.92 -7.05
N LYS A 29 20.31 3.97 -6.81
CA LYS A 29 20.59 5.31 -7.35
C LYS A 29 21.11 6.32 -6.31
N SER A 30 21.25 5.95 -5.03
CA SER A 30 21.72 6.85 -3.95
C SER A 30 21.00 8.21 -3.87
N ILE A 31 19.80 8.30 -4.45
CA ILE A 31 18.92 9.47 -4.30
C ILE A 31 17.95 9.10 -3.20
N SER A 32 18.09 9.73 -2.04
CA SER A 32 17.16 9.66 -0.92
C SER A 32 15.81 10.27 -1.34
N LYS A 33 15.04 9.54 -2.15
CA LYS A 33 13.66 9.90 -2.44
C LYS A 33 12.84 9.38 -1.27
N GLN A 34 12.28 10.28 -0.48
CA GLN A 34 11.34 9.94 0.59
C GLN A 34 10.02 9.36 0.05
N TRP A 35 9.73 9.61 -1.24
CA TRP A 35 8.51 9.21 -1.94
C TRP A 35 8.15 7.71 -1.84
N PRO A 36 9.05 6.73 -2.10
CA PRO A 36 8.76 5.31 -1.89
C PRO A 36 8.31 4.95 -0.47
N GLY A 37 8.80 5.66 0.55
CA GLY A 37 8.35 5.48 1.94
C GLY A 37 6.89 5.91 2.13
N TRP A 38 6.50 7.05 1.55
CA TRP A 38 5.11 7.52 1.57
C TRP A 38 4.16 6.58 0.82
N VAL A 39 4.61 6.01 -0.31
CA VAL A 39 3.83 5.03 -1.09
C VAL A 39 3.60 3.73 -0.29
N LEU A 40 4.64 3.27 0.43
CA LEU A 40 4.53 2.12 1.35
C LEU A 40 3.55 2.38 2.49
N LEU A 41 3.65 3.55 3.14
CA LEU A 41 2.72 3.97 4.20
C LEU A 41 1.27 4.02 3.71
N ALA A 42 1.03 4.58 2.52
CA ALA A 42 -0.30 4.63 1.92
C ALA A 42 -0.86 3.23 1.59
N GLY A 43 -0.02 2.31 1.09
CA GLY A 43 -0.40 0.92 0.84
C GLY A 43 -0.79 0.18 2.13
N ILE A 44 -0.01 0.36 3.20
CA ILE A 44 -0.29 -0.23 4.52
C ILE A 44 -1.60 0.33 5.09
N ALA A 45 -1.81 1.63 5.01
CA ALA A 45 -3.04 2.28 5.48
C ALA A 45 -4.28 1.75 4.74
N ALA A 46 -4.21 1.58 3.41
CA ALA A 46 -5.30 1.04 2.61
C ALA A 46 -5.69 -0.39 3.03
N ILE A 47 -4.70 -1.25 3.31
CA ILE A 47 -4.93 -2.62 3.79
C ILE A 47 -5.53 -2.62 5.20
N LEU A 48 -5.04 -1.76 6.10
CA LEU A 48 -5.61 -1.59 7.44
C LEU A 48 -7.08 -1.17 7.36
N THR A 49 -7.40 -0.14 6.58
CA THR A 49 -8.79 0.31 6.40
C THR A 49 -9.68 -0.78 5.81
N ALA A 50 -9.20 -1.53 4.81
CA ALA A 50 -9.94 -2.65 4.25
C ALA A 50 -10.17 -3.77 5.28
N THR A 51 -9.16 -4.07 6.11
CA THR A 51 -9.24 -5.08 7.17
C THR A 51 -10.22 -4.67 8.27
N PHE A 52 -10.16 -3.42 8.73
CA PHE A 52 -11.12 -2.87 9.71
C PHE A 52 -12.56 -2.91 9.16
N ASN A 53 -12.77 -2.53 7.90
CA ASN A 53 -14.09 -2.65 7.27
C ASN A 53 -14.57 -4.09 7.15
N MET A 54 -13.66 -5.06 6.99
CA MET A 54 -13.99 -6.49 6.94
C MET A 54 -14.41 -7.02 8.31
N ILE A 55 -13.72 -6.61 9.38
CA ILE A 55 -14.06 -6.94 10.76
C ILE A 55 -15.42 -6.34 11.14
N MET A 56 -15.71 -5.10 10.72
CA MET A 56 -16.99 -4.44 10.99
C MET A 56 -18.18 -5.06 10.25
N LEU A 57 -17.91 -5.86 9.22
CA LEU A 57 -18.91 -6.54 8.39
C LEU A 57 -19.32 -7.92 8.93
N TYR A 58 -18.58 -8.45 9.90
CA TYR A 58 -18.78 -9.76 10.51
C TYR A 58 -19.40 -9.60 11.91
#